data_AF-A0A7V1EP73-F1
#
_entry.id   AF-A0A7V1EP73-F1
#
_cell.length_a   1.000
_cell.length_b   1.000
_cell.length_c   1.000
_cell.angle_alpha   90.00
_cell.angle_beta   90.00
_cell.angle_gamma   90.00
#
_symmetry.space_group_name_H-M   'P 1'
#
loop_
_entity.id
_entity.type
_entity.pdbx_description
1 polymer ?
#
loop_
_entity_poly.entity_id
_entity_poly.type
_entity_poly.pdbx_seq_one_letter_code
_entity_poly.pdbx_strand_id
1 'polypeptide(L)'
;MSGGADYNYATSWSFHPKEILTFFLPSAFGFGGQTYWGFMPFTDYPNYMGIIVLLLAVYGLIAKRNQLSWFLLGSSLLALFISFGKHFSMIYDLFFDFFPYFNKFRVPVMILILVQFNMAVLCAIGLDALTELKEKIIPRWFWIVSGILGLWLLILAMGSGVLESFLQQSFSQPRTRDPNAIRAINNLRMEIWNKDAWLLVLYVGLGLGAVWMWINQKINKNIFLAAIITIAIIDIATVDWRIIHPSPNSGRSASTISTKSIDRYFEVDPVINFLQKQDGDFRIYPVGNLFGESRFRAFGIESVGGYHPAKLKITNEFLQRTKNISSFPLMKMLNVHYLISAQPISFPTIEEVFKGKMRSGRGVISAIVYELKDKLPRTWFVETVEAKQDDQLWRMINEATFDPANTAYVNLDNEDISGEYSKGVVKNIERSIHNISIDVICEEESFLVISEIYYPLRWKCTIDGRPVQTIETNNLIRGVKIPAGNHTVEFVYDRSSFNKGIMISFTSFLVALGFIGFG
;
A
#
# COMPACT_ATOMS: atom_id res chain seq x y z
N MET A 1 -8.28 -1.15 24.12
CA MET A 1 -7.94 -0.22 23.02
C MET A 1 -6.48 -0.45 22.59
N SER A 2 -6.23 -1.29 21.58
CA SER A 2 -4.91 -1.32 20.91
C SER A 2 -5.10 -1.64 19.43
N GLY A 3 -5.52 -0.62 18.67
CA GLY A 3 -5.64 -0.68 17.21
C GLY A 3 -4.32 -0.40 16.49
N GLY A 4 -3.20 -0.87 17.05
CA GLY A 4 -1.87 -0.76 16.44
C GLY A 4 -1.59 -1.92 15.47
N ALA A 5 -0.67 -1.72 14.55
CA ALA A 5 -0.11 -2.79 13.74
C ALA A 5 0.67 -3.77 14.62
N ASP A 6 0.64 -5.06 14.29
CA ASP A 6 1.56 -6.03 14.87
C ASP A 6 3.02 -5.59 14.62
N TYR A 7 3.92 -5.78 15.58
CA TYR A 7 5.30 -5.29 15.49
C TYR A 7 6.05 -5.85 14.28
N ASN A 8 5.92 -7.16 14.02
CA ASN A 8 6.59 -7.80 12.88
C ASN A 8 6.01 -7.30 11.55
N TYR A 9 4.70 -7.11 11.51
CA TYR A 9 4.04 -6.48 10.37
C TYR A 9 4.49 -5.02 10.16
N ALA A 10 4.58 -4.23 11.24
CA ALA A 10 4.98 -2.83 11.18
C ALA A 10 6.41 -2.67 10.66
N THR A 11 7.33 -3.50 11.16
CA THR A 11 8.77 -3.48 10.86
C THR A 11 9.17 -4.30 9.62
N SER A 12 8.21 -4.81 8.84
CA SER A 12 8.46 -5.67 7.68
C SER A 12 9.32 -5.02 6.58
N TRP A 13 9.27 -3.69 6.44
CA TRP A 13 10.13 -2.87 5.56
C TRP A 13 11.09 -1.98 6.35
N SER A 14 11.86 -2.60 7.23
CA SER A 14 12.95 -1.94 7.95
C SER A 14 14.15 -1.73 7.02
N PHE A 15 14.73 -0.52 7.03
CA PHE A 15 15.89 -0.18 6.22
C PHE A 15 17.17 -0.74 6.84
N HIS A 16 17.85 -1.68 6.20
CA HIS A 16 19.07 -2.20 6.79
C HIS A 16 20.21 -1.16 6.72
N PRO A 17 21.06 -0.96 7.76
CA PRO A 17 22.13 0.04 7.74
C PRO A 17 23.08 -0.06 6.53
N LYS A 18 23.36 -1.27 6.05
CA LYS A 18 24.13 -1.49 4.81
C LYS A 18 23.50 -0.85 3.57
N GLU A 19 22.16 -0.74 3.51
CA GLU A 19 21.46 -0.13 2.37
C GLU A 19 21.63 1.39 2.30
N ILE A 20 22.27 2.04 3.28
CA ILE A 20 22.76 3.44 3.14
C ILE A 20 23.64 3.60 1.90
N LEU A 21 24.33 2.55 1.44
CA LEU A 21 25.08 2.57 0.19
C LEU A 21 24.21 2.97 -1.01
N THR A 22 22.89 2.71 -0.97
CA THR A 22 21.95 3.14 -2.02
C THR A 22 21.79 4.67 -2.11
N PHE A 23 22.14 5.42 -1.06
CA PHE A 23 22.13 6.87 -1.10
C PHE A 23 23.20 7.40 -2.06
N PHE A 24 24.35 6.71 -2.13
CA PHE A 24 25.51 7.10 -2.94
C PHE A 24 25.56 6.39 -4.30
N LEU A 25 25.21 5.10 -4.33
CA LEU A 25 25.23 4.25 -5.52
C LEU A 25 23.84 3.60 -5.66
N PRO A 26 23.00 4.04 -6.60
CA PRO A 26 21.59 3.62 -6.65
C PRO A 26 21.43 2.10 -6.72
N SER A 27 22.24 1.42 -7.51
CA SER A 27 22.19 -0.04 -7.68
C SER A 27 22.97 -0.84 -6.63
N ALA A 28 23.42 -0.24 -5.52
CA ALA A 28 24.24 -0.93 -4.52
C ALA A 28 23.60 -2.24 -4.01
N PHE A 29 22.27 -2.31 -3.97
CA PHE A 29 21.50 -3.52 -3.65
C PHE A 29 20.53 -3.93 -4.78
N GLY A 30 20.90 -3.64 -6.02
CA GLY A 30 20.03 -3.73 -7.19
C GLY A 30 19.15 -2.48 -7.34
N PHE A 31 18.40 -2.39 -8.44
CA PHE A 31 17.59 -1.21 -8.75
C PHE A 31 16.13 -1.35 -8.29
N GLY A 32 15.72 -2.51 -7.79
CA GLY A 32 14.32 -2.82 -7.46
C GLY A 32 13.77 -4.01 -8.26
N GLY A 33 12.55 -4.43 -7.92
CA GLY A 33 11.89 -5.58 -8.54
C GLY A 33 12.72 -6.86 -8.43
N GLN A 34 12.88 -7.58 -9.56
CA GLN A 34 13.65 -8.83 -9.60
C GLN A 34 15.15 -8.63 -9.36
N THR A 35 15.68 -7.43 -9.62
CA THR A 35 17.12 -7.14 -9.45
C THR A 35 17.47 -6.84 -8.00
N TYR A 36 16.49 -6.52 -7.14
CA TYR A 36 16.75 -6.23 -5.74
C TYR A 36 17.32 -7.45 -5.01
N TRP A 37 18.34 -7.22 -4.20
CA TRP A 37 19.01 -8.26 -3.39
C TRP A 37 19.34 -7.79 -1.97
N GLY A 38 18.71 -6.69 -1.52
CA GLY A 38 18.85 -6.18 -0.16
C GLY A 38 18.03 -6.96 0.87
N PHE A 39 17.75 -6.32 2.00
CA PHE A 39 17.22 -6.96 3.21
C PHE A 39 15.71 -6.82 3.35
N MET A 40 15.08 -5.93 2.59
CA MET A 40 13.63 -5.78 2.56
C MET A 40 12.96 -6.94 1.77
N PRO A 41 11.65 -7.18 1.93
CA PRO A 41 10.96 -8.18 1.12
C PRO A 41 11.03 -7.87 -0.39
N PHE A 42 10.80 -6.60 -0.75
CA PHE A 42 10.99 -6.05 -2.08
C PHE A 42 11.03 -4.51 -1.99
N THR A 43 11.58 -3.87 -3.02
CA THR A 43 11.44 -2.43 -3.29
C THR A 43 11.33 -2.22 -4.80
N ASP A 44 10.68 -1.15 -5.23
CA ASP A 44 10.52 -0.81 -6.65
C ASP A 44 11.68 0.05 -7.18
N TYR A 45 12.38 0.76 -6.28
CA TYR A 45 13.48 1.66 -6.59
C TYR A 45 14.43 1.85 -5.39
N PRO A 46 15.67 2.32 -5.62
CA PRO A 46 16.62 2.62 -4.56
C PRO A 46 16.38 4.00 -3.92
N ASN A 47 16.87 4.20 -2.68
CA ASN A 47 16.79 5.48 -1.98
C ASN A 47 17.92 6.46 -2.38
N TYR A 48 18.17 6.61 -3.67
CA TYR A 48 19.21 7.49 -4.18
C TYR A 48 18.81 8.97 -4.06
N MET A 49 19.73 9.82 -3.60
CA MET A 49 19.44 11.25 -3.35
C MET A 49 20.16 12.20 -4.34
N GLY A 50 21.02 11.66 -5.22
CA GLY A 50 21.95 12.43 -6.03
C GLY A 50 23.31 12.58 -5.34
N ILE A 51 24.39 12.10 -5.97
CA ILE A 51 25.73 12.14 -5.40
C ILE A 51 26.22 13.59 -5.26
N ILE A 52 25.86 14.47 -6.19
CA ILE A 52 26.18 15.89 -6.11
C ILE A 52 25.45 16.55 -4.95
N VAL A 53 24.17 16.23 -4.77
CA VAL A 53 23.35 16.74 -3.66
C VAL A 53 23.94 16.31 -2.32
N LEU A 54 24.32 15.03 -2.19
CA LEU A 54 24.94 14.53 -0.96
C LEU A 54 26.29 15.18 -0.66
N LEU A 55 27.17 15.33 -1.66
CA LEU A 55 28.47 15.96 -1.47
C LEU A 55 28.32 17.43 -1.05
N LEU A 56 27.40 18.17 -1.69
CA LEU A 56 27.08 19.55 -1.31
C LEU A 56 26.44 19.63 0.08
N ALA A 57 25.55 18.70 0.44
CA ALA A 57 24.94 18.66 1.77
C ALA A 57 25.97 18.44 2.88
N VAL A 58 26.89 17.50 2.69
CA VAL A 58 28.01 17.26 3.61
C VAL A 58 28.90 18.50 3.70
N TYR A 59 29.20 19.13 2.56
CA TYR A 59 29.98 20.37 2.55
C TYR A 59 29.27 21.51 3.30
N GLY A 60 27.97 21.69 3.08
CA GLY A 60 27.15 22.70 3.78
C GLY A 60 27.17 22.53 5.30
N LEU A 61 27.08 21.29 5.77
CA LEU A 61 27.20 20.97 7.19
C LEU A 61 28.58 21.33 7.77
N ILE A 62 29.65 21.07 7.01
CA ILE A 62 31.03 21.37 7.44
C ILE A 62 31.28 22.88 7.44
N ALA A 63 30.82 23.58 6.40
CA ALA A 63 31.10 24.99 6.13
C ALA A 63 30.24 25.95 6.99
N LYS A 64 28.95 25.65 7.19
CA LYS A 64 28.02 26.49 7.93
C LYS A 64 27.45 25.71 9.12
N ARG A 65 28.10 25.82 10.28
CA ARG A 65 27.73 25.14 11.54
C ARG A 65 26.76 25.95 12.41
N ASN A 66 25.67 26.42 11.82
CA ASN A 66 24.64 27.18 12.54
C ASN A 66 23.57 26.25 13.16
N GLN A 67 22.65 26.84 13.93
CA GLN A 67 21.57 26.09 14.60
C GLN A 67 20.70 25.31 13.60
N LEU A 68 20.43 25.87 12.42
CA LEU A 68 19.66 25.21 11.38
C LEU A 68 20.38 23.95 10.86
N SER A 69 21.66 24.03 10.53
CA SER A 69 22.44 22.87 10.06
C SER A 69 22.49 21.74 11.08
N TRP A 70 22.63 22.06 12.37
CA TRP A 70 22.59 21.07 13.44
C TRP A 70 21.20 20.47 13.62
N PHE A 71 20.14 21.27 13.50
CA PHE A 71 18.77 20.77 13.52
C PHE A 71 18.49 19.82 12.35
N LEU A 72 18.90 20.18 11.13
CA LEU A 72 18.76 19.34 9.93
C LEU A 72 19.52 18.04 10.09
N LEU A 73 20.78 18.08 10.58
CA LEU A 73 21.55 16.87 10.85
C LEU A 73 20.88 16.00 11.93
N GLY A 74 20.49 16.58 13.06
CA GLY A 74 19.89 15.85 14.18
C GLY A 74 18.58 15.17 13.78
N SER A 75 17.71 15.88 13.06
CA SER A 75 16.46 15.32 12.55
C SER A 75 16.69 14.28 11.45
N SER A 76 17.70 14.45 10.57
CA SER A 76 18.09 13.41 9.60
C SER A 76 18.62 12.15 10.27
N LEU A 77 19.48 12.28 11.30
CA LEU A 77 20.00 11.12 12.03
C LEU A 77 18.88 10.39 12.78
N LEU A 78 17.98 11.13 13.42
CA LEU A 78 16.81 10.54 14.08
C LEU A 78 15.93 9.78 13.08
N ALA A 79 15.58 10.39 11.95
CA ALA A 79 14.79 9.74 10.90
C ALA A 79 15.51 8.51 10.33
N LEU A 80 16.83 8.60 10.10
CA LEU A 80 17.64 7.47 9.62
C LEU A 80 17.61 6.31 10.64
N PHE A 81 17.80 6.58 11.93
CA PHE A 81 17.75 5.54 12.95
C PHE A 81 16.36 4.93 13.11
N ILE A 82 15.29 5.72 13.04
CA ILE A 82 13.92 5.20 13.02
C ILE A 82 13.70 4.32 11.79
N SER A 83 14.24 4.70 10.62
CA SER A 83 14.10 3.93 9.39
C SER A 83 14.69 2.52 9.49
N PHE A 84 15.67 2.33 10.37
CA PHE A 84 16.29 1.02 10.59
C PHE A 84 15.36 -0.01 11.22
N GLY A 85 14.26 0.42 11.85
CA GLY A 85 13.25 -0.46 12.42
C GLY A 85 13.88 -1.59 13.24
N LYS A 86 13.54 -2.84 12.88
CA LYS A 86 14.05 -4.04 13.58
C LYS A 86 15.57 -4.24 13.49
N HIS A 87 16.26 -3.60 12.55
CA HIS A 87 17.73 -3.67 12.43
C HIS A 87 18.45 -2.77 13.44
N PHE A 88 17.73 -1.82 14.06
CA PHE A 88 18.21 -1.01 15.18
C PHE A 88 17.03 -0.70 16.12
N SER A 89 16.58 -1.73 16.83
CA SER A 89 15.30 -1.69 17.53
C SER A 89 15.28 -0.65 18.66
N MET A 90 16.40 -0.38 19.33
CA MET A 90 16.47 0.56 20.47
C MET A 90 15.77 1.91 20.23
N ILE A 91 16.00 2.55 19.08
CA ILE A 91 15.32 3.82 18.75
C ILE A 91 13.91 3.56 18.26
N TYR A 92 13.69 2.56 17.41
CA TYR A 92 12.36 2.30 16.86
C TYR A 92 11.33 1.91 17.94
N ASP A 93 11.71 1.02 18.86
CA ASP A 93 10.88 0.50 19.95
C ASP A 93 10.45 1.62 20.89
N LEU A 94 11.34 2.58 21.19
CA LEU A 94 10.99 3.77 21.97
C LEU A 94 9.83 4.54 21.33
N PHE A 95 9.83 4.73 20.01
CA PHE A 95 8.74 5.39 19.32
C PHE A 95 7.50 4.50 19.23
N PHE A 96 7.68 3.22 18.92
CA PHE A 96 6.59 2.27 18.73
C PHE A 96 5.76 2.05 20.01
N ASP A 97 6.43 1.90 21.16
CA ASP A 97 5.78 1.57 22.41
C ASP A 97 5.29 2.80 23.17
N PHE A 98 6.01 3.93 23.10
CA PHE A 98 5.71 5.10 23.93
C PHE A 98 5.10 6.29 23.16
N PHE A 99 5.39 6.46 21.88
CA PHE A 99 4.92 7.65 21.15
C PHE A 99 3.47 7.47 20.68
N PRO A 100 2.55 8.39 21.04
CA PRO A 100 1.14 8.25 20.69
C PRO A 100 0.92 8.05 19.20
N TYR A 101 0.12 7.04 18.85
CA TYR A 101 -0.24 6.66 17.47
C TYR A 101 0.90 6.17 16.57
N PHE A 102 2.15 6.10 17.05
CA PHE A 102 3.26 5.66 16.21
C PHE A 102 3.10 4.19 15.79
N ASN A 103 2.58 3.35 16.68
CA ASN A 103 2.22 1.95 16.40
C ASN A 103 1.12 1.76 15.35
N LYS A 104 0.53 2.84 14.80
CA LYS A 104 -0.40 2.77 13.66
C LYS A 104 0.31 2.90 12.31
N PHE A 105 1.57 3.34 12.29
CA PHE A 105 2.38 3.39 11.08
C PHE A 105 3.07 2.05 10.82
N ARG A 106 3.37 1.80 9.54
CA ARG A 106 4.14 0.64 9.07
C ARG A 106 5.17 1.11 8.05
N VAL A 107 6.11 0.23 7.70
CA VAL A 107 7.14 0.47 6.67
C VAL A 107 8.11 1.59 7.10
N PRO A 108 9.00 1.31 8.09
CA PRO A 108 9.92 2.30 8.66
C PRO A 108 10.74 3.08 7.63
N VAL A 109 11.15 2.43 6.53
CA VAL A 109 11.94 3.09 5.46
C VAL A 109 11.29 4.35 4.88
N MET A 110 9.95 4.50 4.97
CA MET A 110 9.25 5.68 4.42
C MET A 110 9.59 6.99 5.15
N ILE A 111 10.08 6.93 6.39
CA ILE A 111 10.52 8.14 7.11
C ILE A 111 11.77 8.78 6.49
N LEU A 112 12.50 8.07 5.62
CA LEU A 112 13.65 8.61 4.90
C LEU A 112 13.31 9.82 4.03
N ILE A 113 12.04 10.08 3.72
CA ILE A 113 11.61 11.33 3.08
C ILE A 113 12.09 12.57 3.85
N LEU A 114 12.15 12.50 5.19
CA LEU A 114 12.68 13.57 6.03
C LEU A 114 14.19 13.74 5.85
N VAL A 115 14.92 12.62 5.71
CA VAL A 115 16.35 12.65 5.41
C VAL A 115 16.59 13.32 4.06
N GLN A 116 15.84 12.91 3.02
CA GLN A 116 15.95 13.45 1.66
C GLN A 116 15.66 14.96 1.62
N PHE A 117 14.59 15.39 2.28
CA PHE A 117 14.24 16.81 2.39
C PHE A 117 15.35 17.61 3.07
N ASN A 118 15.83 17.15 4.22
CA ASN A 118 16.91 17.83 4.94
C ASN A 118 18.22 17.89 4.15
N MET A 119 18.56 16.82 3.42
CA MET A 119 19.75 16.81 2.55
C MET A 119 19.62 17.81 1.41
N ALA A 120 18.42 18.01 0.84
CA ALA A 120 18.18 19.04 -0.17
C ALA A 120 18.41 20.45 0.38
N VAL A 121 17.94 20.74 1.60
CA VAL A 121 18.17 22.04 2.26
C VAL A 121 19.66 22.23 2.59
N LEU A 122 20.33 21.21 3.14
CA LEU A 122 21.77 21.25 3.40
C LEU A 122 22.59 21.42 2.11
N CYS A 123 22.15 20.84 1.00
CA CYS A 123 22.76 21.01 -0.31
C CYS A 123 22.70 22.48 -0.76
N ALA A 124 21.56 23.16 -0.58
CA ALA A 124 21.44 24.59 -0.87
C ALA A 124 22.39 25.45 -0.01
N ILE A 125 22.48 25.16 1.28
CA ILE A 125 23.45 25.80 2.20
C ILE A 125 24.89 25.55 1.74
N GLY A 126 25.19 24.33 1.32
CA GLY A 126 26.50 23.94 0.79
C GLY A 126 26.85 24.67 -0.50
N LEU A 127 25.91 24.78 -1.43
CA LEU A 127 26.11 25.50 -2.67
C LEU A 127 26.39 26.98 -2.41
N ASP A 128 25.63 27.61 -1.51
CA ASP A 128 25.83 29.01 -1.11
C ASP A 128 27.24 29.22 -0.52
N ALA A 129 27.61 28.41 0.47
CA ALA A 129 28.94 28.44 1.09
C ALA A 129 30.08 28.22 0.09
N LEU A 130 29.85 27.42 -0.96
CA LEU A 130 30.87 27.12 -1.95
C LEU A 130 31.14 28.32 -2.88
N THR A 131 30.16 29.22 -3.05
CA THR A 131 30.36 30.49 -3.75
C THR A 131 31.12 31.53 -2.94
N GLU A 132 31.27 31.34 -1.62
CA GLU A 132 32.07 32.21 -0.75
C GLU A 132 33.56 31.81 -0.70
N LEU A 133 33.95 30.70 -1.35
CA LEU A 133 35.35 30.25 -1.34
C LEU A 133 36.28 31.32 -1.92
N LYS A 134 37.36 31.61 -1.18
CA LYS A 134 38.40 32.55 -1.62
C LYS A 134 39.10 32.01 -2.86
N GLU A 135 39.18 32.87 -3.86
CA GLU A 135 39.75 32.54 -5.17
C GLU A 135 41.21 32.06 -5.03
N LYS A 136 41.58 31.05 -5.84
CA LYS A 136 42.92 30.43 -5.97
C LYS A 136 43.40 29.50 -4.84
N ILE A 137 42.67 29.34 -3.74
CA ILE A 137 43.06 28.38 -2.68
C ILE A 137 42.16 27.14 -2.74
N ILE A 138 42.71 26.02 -3.18
CA ILE A 138 41.99 24.74 -3.21
C ILE A 138 41.89 24.19 -1.77
N PRO A 139 40.68 23.97 -1.24
CA PRO A 139 40.48 23.51 0.13
C PRO A 139 40.86 22.03 0.32
N ARG A 140 41.23 21.63 1.53
CA ARG A 140 41.67 20.25 1.85
C ARG A 140 40.64 19.18 1.47
N TRP A 141 39.35 19.46 1.66
CA TRP A 141 38.28 18.51 1.33
C TRP A 141 38.27 18.14 -0.16
N PHE A 142 38.65 19.07 -1.05
CA PHE A 142 38.70 18.82 -2.49
C PHE A 142 39.67 17.69 -2.82
N TRP A 143 40.86 17.73 -2.22
CA TRP A 143 41.88 16.69 -2.40
C TRP A 143 41.47 15.35 -1.79
N ILE A 144 40.76 15.36 -0.67
CA ILE A 144 40.21 14.14 -0.05
C ILE A 144 39.19 13.50 -0.99
N VAL A 145 38.21 14.26 -1.48
CA VAL A 145 37.17 13.73 -2.38
C VAL A 145 37.80 13.27 -3.70
N SER A 146 38.76 14.02 -4.24
CA SER A 146 39.51 13.65 -5.45
C SER A 146 40.34 12.37 -5.26
N GLY A 147 40.96 12.21 -4.09
CA GLY A 147 41.71 10.99 -3.74
C GLY A 147 40.81 9.77 -3.58
N ILE A 148 39.65 9.92 -2.93
CA ILE A 148 38.63 8.86 -2.84
C ILE A 148 38.12 8.48 -4.23
N LEU A 149 37.81 9.47 -5.08
CA LEU A 149 37.39 9.23 -6.46
C LEU A 149 38.48 8.53 -7.28
N GLY A 150 39.74 8.94 -7.12
CA GLY A 150 40.88 8.32 -7.79
C GLY A 150 41.10 6.87 -7.36
N LEU A 151 40.98 6.57 -6.07
CA LEU A 151 41.03 5.20 -5.55
C LEU A 151 39.86 4.36 -6.10
N TRP A 152 38.65 4.92 -6.12
CA TRP A 152 37.47 4.25 -6.68
C TRP A 152 37.64 3.95 -8.17
N LEU A 153 38.15 4.92 -8.94
CA LEU A 153 38.50 4.75 -10.36
C LEU A 153 39.53 3.63 -10.56
N LEU A 154 40.58 3.59 -9.74
CA LEU A 154 41.60 2.54 -9.79
C LEU A 154 41.00 1.15 -9.50
N ILE A 155 40.11 1.05 -8.51
CA ILE A 155 39.40 -0.19 -8.19
C ILE A 155 38.54 -0.64 -9.38
N LEU A 156 37.80 0.28 -10.02
CA LEU A 156 36.98 -0.05 -11.19
C LEU A 156 37.81 -0.44 -12.42
N ALA A 157 38.96 0.22 -12.64
CA ALA A 157 39.79 -0.01 -13.81
C ALA A 157 40.68 -1.27 -13.69
N MET A 158 41.24 -1.53 -12.50
CA MET A 158 42.23 -2.59 -12.29
C MET A 158 41.72 -3.75 -11.42
N GLY A 159 40.69 -3.52 -10.61
CA GLY A 159 40.14 -4.48 -9.64
C GLY A 159 38.75 -5.02 -9.99
N SER A 160 38.24 -4.75 -11.19
CA SER A 160 36.87 -5.10 -11.60
C SER A 160 36.56 -6.58 -11.38
N GLY A 161 37.40 -7.52 -11.81
CA GLY A 161 37.13 -8.96 -11.64
C GLY A 161 37.01 -9.42 -10.18
N VAL A 162 37.83 -8.86 -9.27
CA VAL A 162 37.77 -9.16 -7.83
C VAL A 162 36.50 -8.58 -7.23
N LEU A 163 36.18 -7.34 -7.59
CA LEU A 163 34.97 -6.64 -7.16
C LEU A 163 33.70 -7.36 -7.63
N GLU A 164 33.67 -7.78 -8.89
CA GLU A 164 32.55 -8.54 -9.46
C GLU A 164 32.36 -9.86 -8.72
N SER A 165 33.44 -10.59 -8.45
CA SER A 165 33.38 -11.85 -7.70
C SER A 165 32.83 -11.65 -6.29
N PHE A 166 33.29 -10.61 -5.59
CA PHE A 166 32.82 -10.26 -4.24
C PHE A 166 31.34 -9.87 -4.22
N LEU A 167 30.89 -9.08 -5.21
CA LEU A 167 29.49 -8.67 -5.33
C LEU A 167 28.59 -9.86 -5.66
N GLN A 168 28.98 -10.71 -6.61
CA GLN A 168 28.21 -11.91 -6.97
C GLN A 168 28.05 -12.88 -5.79
N GLN A 169 29.08 -13.02 -4.95
CA GLN A 169 28.99 -13.82 -3.72
C GLN A 169 28.00 -13.24 -2.70
N SER A 170 27.80 -11.92 -2.72
CA SER A 170 26.89 -11.21 -1.81
C SER A 170 25.42 -11.24 -2.27
N PHE A 171 25.15 -11.62 -3.52
CA PHE A 171 23.79 -11.61 -4.06
C PHE A 171 22.89 -12.64 -3.39
N SER A 172 21.70 -12.17 -2.99
CA SER A 172 20.63 -13.05 -2.53
C SER A 172 20.12 -13.90 -3.69
N GLN A 173 19.70 -15.13 -3.37
CA GLN A 173 19.05 -16.01 -4.35
C GLN A 173 17.78 -15.35 -4.88
N PRO A 174 17.61 -15.22 -6.21
CA PRO A 174 16.37 -14.75 -6.82
C PRO A 174 15.17 -15.63 -6.44
N ARG A 175 13.96 -15.09 -6.56
CA ARG A 175 12.72 -15.82 -6.21
C ARG A 175 12.36 -16.95 -7.19
N THR A 176 12.99 -16.98 -8.36
CA THR A 176 12.78 -18.01 -9.38
C THR A 176 13.66 -19.23 -9.08
N ARG A 177 13.15 -20.42 -9.42
CA ARG A 177 13.88 -21.69 -9.31
C ARG A 177 14.61 -22.09 -10.60
N ASP A 178 14.36 -21.39 -11.71
CA ASP A 178 15.00 -21.67 -12.98
C ASP A 178 16.48 -21.19 -12.95
N PRO A 179 17.47 -22.09 -13.10
CA PRO A 179 18.88 -21.73 -13.09
C PRO A 179 19.28 -20.71 -14.18
N ASN A 180 18.60 -20.73 -15.33
CA ASN A 180 18.89 -19.78 -16.41
C ASN A 180 18.41 -18.38 -16.04
N ALA A 181 17.21 -18.28 -15.48
CA ALA A 181 16.68 -17.02 -14.98
C ALA A 181 17.52 -16.45 -13.81
N ILE A 182 18.03 -17.31 -12.90
CA ILE A 182 18.92 -16.89 -11.82
C ILE A 182 20.20 -16.25 -12.39
N ARG A 183 20.85 -16.92 -13.35
CA ARG A 183 22.06 -16.39 -14.01
C ARG A 183 21.78 -15.07 -14.73
N ALA A 184 20.68 -14.99 -15.46
CA ALA A 184 20.29 -13.76 -16.17
C ALA A 184 20.06 -12.59 -15.19
N ILE A 185 19.39 -12.83 -14.07
CA ILE A 185 19.15 -11.80 -13.04
C ILE A 185 20.46 -11.33 -12.41
N ASN A 186 21.37 -12.25 -12.07
CA ASN A 186 22.65 -11.89 -11.48
C ASN A 186 23.55 -11.12 -12.45
N ASN A 187 23.56 -11.49 -13.73
CA ASN A 187 24.26 -10.73 -14.77
C ASN A 187 23.69 -9.32 -14.90
N LEU A 188 22.36 -9.19 -14.90
CA LEU A 188 21.69 -7.89 -14.95
C LEU A 188 22.00 -7.03 -13.70
N ARG A 189 22.04 -7.64 -12.50
CA ARG A 189 22.46 -6.95 -11.27
C ARG A 189 23.87 -6.38 -11.43
N MET A 190 24.80 -7.18 -11.95
CA MET A 190 26.18 -6.74 -12.18
C MET A 190 26.29 -5.65 -13.23
N GLU A 191 25.57 -5.76 -14.35
CA GLU A 191 25.56 -4.76 -15.42
C GLU A 191 25.09 -3.39 -14.90
N ILE A 192 23.96 -3.38 -14.18
CA ILE A 192 23.41 -2.15 -13.60
C ILE A 192 24.38 -1.59 -12.56
N TRP A 193 24.96 -2.45 -11.71
CA TRP A 193 25.93 -2.05 -10.70
C TRP A 193 27.15 -1.36 -11.29
N ASN A 194 27.76 -1.99 -12.30
CA ASN A 194 28.94 -1.47 -12.97
C ASN A 194 28.62 -0.13 -13.67
N LYS A 195 27.48 -0.04 -14.37
CA LYS A 195 27.04 1.20 -15.01
C LYS A 195 26.91 2.35 -14.01
N ASP A 196 26.26 2.12 -12.88
CA ASP A 196 26.07 3.15 -11.87
C ASP A 196 27.37 3.53 -11.15
N ALA A 197 28.30 2.58 -10.99
CA ALA A 197 29.62 2.86 -10.44
C ALA A 197 30.45 3.79 -11.33
N TRP A 198 30.36 3.64 -12.66
CA TRP A 198 30.97 4.56 -13.63
C TRP A 198 30.26 5.90 -13.72
N LEU A 199 28.92 5.92 -13.63
CA LEU A 199 28.17 7.18 -13.58
C LEU A 199 28.50 8.00 -12.33
N LEU A 200 28.74 7.35 -11.19
CA LEU A 200 29.23 8.01 -9.98
C LEU A 200 30.58 8.70 -10.26
N VAL A 201 31.51 8.00 -10.92
CA VAL A 201 32.80 8.60 -11.32
C VAL A 201 32.58 9.83 -12.19
N LEU A 202 31.72 9.72 -13.19
CA LEU A 202 31.40 10.80 -14.12
C LEU A 202 30.84 12.02 -13.38
N TYR A 203 29.79 11.87 -12.58
CA TYR A 203 29.14 13.00 -11.92
C TYR A 203 30.05 13.65 -10.88
N VAL A 204 30.70 12.87 -10.02
CA VAL A 204 31.65 13.43 -9.04
C VAL A 204 32.81 14.13 -9.74
N GLY A 205 33.34 13.55 -10.82
CA GLY A 205 34.40 14.16 -11.63
C GLY A 205 33.97 15.49 -12.27
N LEU A 206 32.77 15.56 -12.85
CA LEU A 206 32.20 16.79 -13.41
C LEU A 206 31.98 17.85 -12.32
N GLY A 207 31.46 17.45 -11.16
CA GLY A 207 31.26 18.33 -10.01
C GLY A 207 32.59 18.92 -9.51
N LEU A 208 33.60 18.07 -9.27
CA LEU A 208 34.94 18.52 -8.89
C LEU A 208 35.57 19.41 -9.97
N GLY A 209 35.40 19.07 -11.25
CA GLY A 209 35.87 19.89 -12.37
C GLY A 209 35.25 21.29 -12.37
N ALA A 210 33.93 21.40 -12.15
CA ALA A 210 33.24 22.66 -12.04
C ALA A 210 33.73 23.49 -10.84
N VAL A 211 33.91 22.85 -9.67
CA VAL A 211 34.47 23.51 -8.48
C VAL A 211 35.90 23.99 -8.72
N TRP A 212 36.74 23.18 -9.39
CA TRP A 212 38.11 23.56 -9.72
C TRP A 212 38.17 24.73 -10.69
N MET A 213 37.29 24.77 -11.71
CA MET A 213 37.19 25.90 -12.63
C MET A 213 36.74 27.17 -11.92
N TRP A 214 35.82 27.07 -10.97
CA TRP A 214 35.37 28.19 -10.13
C TRP A 214 36.50 28.73 -9.25
N ILE A 215 37.19 27.87 -8.49
CA ILE A 215 38.29 28.29 -7.60
C ILE A 215 39.43 28.95 -8.39
N ASN A 216 39.70 28.47 -9.62
CA ASN A 216 40.73 29.04 -10.50
C ASN A 216 40.25 30.20 -11.37
N GLN A 217 39.06 30.76 -11.13
CA GLN A 217 38.49 31.89 -11.86
C GLN A 217 38.36 31.66 -13.38
N LYS A 218 38.24 30.41 -13.85
CA LYS A 218 38.04 30.10 -15.27
C LYS A 218 36.60 30.37 -15.74
N ILE A 219 35.65 30.39 -14.80
CA ILE A 219 34.23 30.62 -15.04
C ILE A 219 33.68 31.60 -14.01
N ASN A 220 32.62 32.33 -14.38
CA ASN A 220 31.94 33.25 -13.46
C ASN A 220 30.94 32.50 -12.55
N LYS A 221 30.40 33.20 -11.54
CA LYS A 221 29.47 32.63 -10.55
C LYS A 221 28.22 32.03 -11.19
N ASN A 222 27.64 32.71 -12.19
CA ASN A 222 26.41 32.27 -12.83
C ASN A 222 26.62 30.97 -13.62
N ILE A 223 27.72 30.88 -14.37
CA ILE A 223 28.10 29.67 -15.11
C ILE A 223 28.39 28.52 -14.15
N PHE A 224 29.11 28.79 -13.04
CA PHE A 224 29.39 27.79 -12.02
C PHE A 224 28.10 27.24 -11.39
N LEU A 225 27.19 28.12 -10.95
CA LEU A 225 25.91 27.73 -10.37
C LEU A 225 25.07 26.94 -11.37
N ALA A 226 24.95 27.42 -12.61
CA ALA A 226 24.22 26.73 -13.67
C ALA A 226 24.81 25.34 -13.95
N ALA A 227 26.13 25.21 -13.98
CA ALA A 227 26.81 23.93 -14.20
C ALA A 227 26.51 22.94 -13.07
N ILE A 228 26.69 23.32 -11.80
CA ILE A 228 26.44 22.44 -10.66
C ILE A 228 24.97 22.02 -10.57
N ILE A 229 24.04 22.96 -10.74
CA ILE A 229 22.60 22.67 -10.74
C ILE A 229 22.26 21.71 -11.88
N THR A 230 22.80 21.94 -13.08
CA THR A 230 22.56 21.06 -14.23
C THR A 230 23.11 19.66 -14.00
N ILE A 231 24.33 19.52 -13.45
CA ILE A 231 24.91 18.20 -13.14
C ILE A 231 24.04 17.48 -12.09
N ALA A 232 23.61 18.17 -11.03
CA ALA A 232 22.75 17.58 -10.00
C ALA A 232 21.38 17.14 -10.55
N ILE A 233 20.76 17.94 -11.42
CA ILE A 233 19.50 17.58 -12.08
C ILE A 233 19.69 16.38 -12.99
N ILE A 234 20.74 16.35 -13.82
CA ILE A 234 20.99 15.23 -14.74
C ILE A 234 21.27 13.93 -13.96
N ASP A 235 22.03 14.02 -12.87
CA ASP A 235 22.32 12.90 -11.97
C ASP A 235 21.04 12.24 -11.44
N ILE A 236 20.18 13.02 -10.79
CA ILE A 236 18.90 12.53 -10.26
C ILE A 236 17.96 12.08 -11.39
N ALA A 237 17.81 12.89 -12.44
CA ALA A 237 16.92 12.61 -13.56
C ALA A 237 17.30 11.31 -14.29
N THR A 238 18.58 10.94 -14.32
CA THR A 238 19.05 9.67 -14.91
C THR A 238 18.53 8.46 -14.12
N VAL A 239 18.43 8.57 -12.81
CA VAL A 239 17.85 7.53 -11.94
C VAL A 239 16.33 7.53 -12.06
N ASP A 240 15.70 8.70 -11.94
CA ASP A 240 14.24 8.85 -12.03
C ASP A 240 13.69 8.37 -13.37
N TRP A 241 14.39 8.66 -14.47
CA TRP A 241 14.01 8.19 -15.79
C TRP A 241 13.97 6.66 -15.86
N ARG A 242 14.92 5.98 -15.21
CA ARG A 242 14.90 4.50 -15.12
C ARG A 242 13.74 3.99 -14.26
N ILE A 243 13.24 4.77 -13.30
CA ILE A 243 12.08 4.40 -12.48
C ILE A 243 10.77 4.57 -13.27
N ILE A 244 10.63 5.69 -13.98
CA ILE A 244 9.42 6.02 -14.74
C ILE A 244 9.35 5.20 -16.03
N HIS A 245 10.47 5.07 -16.75
CA HIS A 245 10.60 4.42 -18.05
C HIS A 245 11.67 3.30 -18.01
N PRO A 246 11.44 2.19 -17.30
CA PRO A 246 12.36 1.07 -17.28
C PRO A 246 12.53 0.47 -18.68
N SER A 247 13.78 0.18 -19.06
CA SER A 247 14.08 -0.54 -20.31
C SER A 247 13.44 -1.93 -20.30
N PRO A 248 12.97 -2.48 -21.45
CA PRO A 248 12.43 -3.83 -21.54
C PRO A 248 13.36 -4.92 -20.97
N ASN A 249 14.68 -4.72 -21.10
CA ASN A 249 15.69 -5.66 -20.62
C ASN A 249 16.03 -5.48 -19.13
N SER A 250 15.43 -4.50 -18.45
CA SER A 250 15.73 -4.21 -17.04
C SER A 250 15.03 -5.13 -16.03
N GLY A 251 14.22 -6.08 -16.51
CA GLY A 251 13.47 -6.99 -15.66
C GLY A 251 12.38 -6.31 -14.80
N ARG A 252 12.01 -5.07 -15.12
CA ARG A 252 10.99 -4.28 -14.43
C ARG A 252 9.86 -3.91 -15.37
N SER A 253 8.64 -3.83 -14.83
CA SER A 253 7.47 -3.34 -15.54
C SER A 253 7.44 -1.81 -15.56
N ALA A 254 6.98 -1.22 -16.66
CA ALA A 254 6.75 0.22 -16.73
C ALA A 254 5.76 0.67 -15.66
N SER A 255 6.10 1.75 -14.96
CA SER A 255 5.24 2.39 -13.95
C SER A 255 4.08 3.15 -14.59
N THR A 256 4.25 3.55 -15.84
CA THR A 256 3.25 4.26 -16.64
C THR A 256 2.52 3.31 -17.59
N ILE A 257 1.26 3.61 -17.84
CA ILE A 257 0.42 2.91 -18.81
C ILE A 257 -0.23 3.94 -19.74
N SER A 258 -0.36 3.61 -21.03
CA SER A 258 -0.99 4.50 -22.00
C SER A 258 -2.47 4.72 -21.65
N THR A 259 -2.98 5.95 -21.82
CA THR A 259 -4.41 6.28 -21.66
C THR A 259 -5.32 5.35 -22.45
N LYS A 260 -4.98 5.06 -23.71
CA LYS A 260 -5.71 4.08 -24.55
C LYS A 260 -5.86 2.69 -23.93
N SER A 261 -4.91 2.25 -23.10
CA SER A 261 -5.00 0.96 -22.40
C SER A 261 -5.90 1.05 -21.17
N ILE A 262 -5.91 2.20 -20.49
CA ILE A 262 -6.87 2.51 -19.41
C ILE A 262 -8.30 2.59 -19.99
N ASP A 263 -8.49 3.33 -21.08
CA ASP A 263 -9.80 3.49 -21.73
C ASP A 263 -10.33 2.13 -22.16
N ARG A 264 -9.50 1.33 -22.85
CA ARG A 264 -9.85 -0.05 -23.21
C ARG A 264 -10.19 -0.90 -22.00
N TYR A 265 -9.50 -0.74 -20.89
CA TYR A 265 -9.79 -1.49 -19.67
C TYR A 265 -11.16 -1.12 -19.09
N PHE A 266 -11.58 0.15 -19.16
CA PHE A 266 -12.89 0.60 -18.66
C PHE A 266 -14.02 0.57 -19.70
N GLU A 267 -13.78 0.06 -20.91
CA GLU A 267 -14.86 -0.24 -21.85
C GLU A 267 -15.77 -1.34 -21.29
N VAL A 268 -17.08 -1.19 -21.51
CA VAL A 268 -18.08 -2.23 -21.24
C VAL A 268 -17.78 -3.44 -22.13
N ASP A 269 -17.72 -4.62 -21.52
CA ASP A 269 -17.55 -5.88 -22.24
C ASP A 269 -18.81 -6.76 -22.10
N PRO A 270 -18.90 -7.88 -22.84
CA PRO A 270 -20.07 -8.75 -22.79
C PRO A 270 -20.45 -9.25 -21.38
N VAL A 271 -19.48 -9.51 -20.49
CA VAL A 271 -19.75 -9.96 -19.11
C VAL A 271 -20.33 -8.82 -18.28
N ILE A 272 -19.75 -7.62 -18.36
CA ILE A 272 -20.27 -6.44 -17.67
C ILE A 272 -21.69 -6.12 -18.17
N ASN A 273 -21.91 -6.14 -19.49
CA ASN A 273 -23.22 -5.89 -20.08
C ASN A 273 -24.26 -6.95 -19.67
N PHE A 274 -23.86 -8.22 -19.51
CA PHE A 274 -24.74 -9.26 -18.97
C PHE A 274 -25.15 -8.93 -17.52
N LEU A 275 -24.18 -8.61 -16.67
CA LEU A 275 -24.41 -8.35 -15.25
C LEU A 275 -25.25 -7.08 -15.01
N GLN A 276 -25.03 -6.01 -15.79
CA GLN A 276 -25.80 -4.77 -15.67
C GLN A 276 -27.28 -4.91 -16.06
N LYS A 277 -27.63 -5.97 -16.80
CA LYS A 277 -29.02 -6.29 -17.18
C LYS A 277 -29.74 -7.19 -16.17
N GLN A 278 -29.04 -7.68 -15.15
CA GLN A 278 -29.66 -8.51 -14.13
C GLN A 278 -30.43 -7.61 -13.15
N ASP A 279 -31.66 -8.02 -12.85
CA ASP A 279 -32.52 -7.30 -11.92
C ASP A 279 -32.16 -7.61 -10.47
N GLY A 280 -32.43 -6.64 -9.59
CA GLY A 280 -32.30 -6.79 -8.15
C GLY A 280 -30.91 -6.47 -7.60
N ASP A 281 -30.80 -6.62 -6.28
CA ASP A 281 -29.59 -6.31 -5.53
C ASP A 281 -28.75 -7.57 -5.31
N PHE A 282 -27.52 -7.56 -5.82
CA PHE A 282 -26.63 -8.71 -5.76
C PHE A 282 -25.15 -8.32 -5.70
N ARG A 283 -24.34 -9.25 -5.19
CA ARG A 283 -22.89 -9.24 -5.35
C ARG A 283 -22.43 -10.34 -6.31
N ILE A 284 -21.23 -10.14 -6.84
CA ILE A 284 -20.50 -11.15 -7.59
C ILE A 284 -19.33 -11.72 -6.79
N TYR A 285 -18.98 -12.97 -7.07
CA TYR A 285 -17.78 -13.63 -6.57
C TYR A 285 -16.83 -13.97 -7.73
N PRO A 286 -15.74 -13.21 -7.91
CA PRO A 286 -14.72 -13.53 -8.90
C PRO A 286 -13.85 -14.69 -8.43
N VAL A 287 -13.80 -15.77 -9.19
CA VAL A 287 -13.17 -17.03 -8.80
C VAL A 287 -11.65 -17.01 -9.02
N GLY A 288 -10.91 -17.52 -8.04
CA GLY A 288 -9.47 -17.78 -8.14
C GLY A 288 -8.66 -16.52 -8.39
N ASN A 289 -7.89 -16.49 -9.47
CA ASN A 289 -7.01 -15.36 -9.81
C ASN A 289 -7.78 -14.05 -10.10
N LEU A 290 -9.09 -14.13 -10.35
CA LEU A 290 -9.94 -12.96 -10.55
C LEU A 290 -10.38 -12.33 -9.22
N PHE A 291 -10.19 -12.99 -8.07
CA PHE A 291 -10.69 -12.50 -6.79
C PHE A 291 -10.17 -11.11 -6.42
N GLY A 292 -8.96 -10.73 -6.85
CA GLY A 292 -8.40 -9.40 -6.63
C GLY A 292 -8.82 -8.33 -7.64
N GLU A 293 -9.63 -8.68 -8.65
CA GLU A 293 -10.01 -7.78 -9.74
C GLU A 293 -10.96 -6.69 -9.22
N SER A 294 -10.54 -5.43 -9.33
CA SER A 294 -11.29 -4.28 -8.80
C SER A 294 -12.11 -3.57 -9.87
N ARG A 295 -11.98 -4.01 -11.14
CA ARG A 295 -12.65 -3.45 -12.30
C ARG A 295 -14.16 -3.31 -12.16
N PHE A 296 -14.82 -4.32 -11.60
CA PHE A 296 -16.27 -4.40 -11.50
C PHE A 296 -16.89 -3.17 -10.82
N ARG A 297 -16.17 -2.61 -9.84
CA ARG A 297 -16.62 -1.42 -9.10
C ARG A 297 -16.79 -0.19 -10.00
N ALA A 298 -15.99 -0.05 -11.05
CA ALA A 298 -16.10 1.06 -11.99
C ALA A 298 -17.42 1.06 -12.77
N PHE A 299 -18.09 -0.10 -12.86
CA PHE A 299 -19.38 -0.27 -13.53
C PHE A 299 -20.56 -0.35 -12.54
N GLY A 300 -20.33 -0.04 -11.26
CA GLY A 300 -21.35 -0.12 -10.21
C GLY A 300 -21.66 -1.54 -9.71
N ILE A 301 -20.99 -2.57 -10.23
CA ILE A 301 -21.21 -3.97 -9.83
C ILE A 301 -20.49 -4.23 -8.51
N GLU A 302 -21.24 -4.64 -7.48
CA GLU A 302 -20.69 -4.98 -6.17
C GLU A 302 -19.99 -6.34 -6.21
N SER A 303 -18.77 -6.41 -5.69
CA SER A 303 -18.02 -7.66 -5.59
C SER A 303 -17.60 -7.91 -4.15
N VAL A 304 -17.65 -9.18 -3.73
CA VAL A 304 -17.07 -9.60 -2.44
C VAL A 304 -15.53 -9.74 -2.50
N GLY A 305 -14.97 -9.67 -3.71
CA GLY A 305 -13.54 -9.61 -3.97
C GLY A 305 -13.02 -8.17 -4.08
N GLY A 306 -11.89 -8.03 -4.75
CA GLY A 306 -11.21 -6.76 -5.01
C GLY A 306 -10.04 -6.48 -4.08
N TYR A 307 -9.22 -5.52 -4.51
CA TYR A 307 -8.09 -5.01 -3.75
C TYR A 307 -8.43 -3.63 -3.18
N HIS A 308 -8.18 -3.46 -1.90
CA HIS A 308 -8.26 -2.17 -1.22
C HIS A 308 -7.09 -2.10 -0.24
N PRO A 309 -6.28 -1.03 -0.23
CA PRO A 309 -5.10 -0.94 0.65
C PRO A 309 -5.46 -0.70 2.12
N ALA A 310 -6.65 -0.14 2.40
CA ALA A 310 -7.14 0.12 3.75
C ALA A 310 -8.41 -0.71 4.04
N LYS A 311 -8.25 -2.01 4.33
CA LYS A 311 -9.36 -2.90 4.70
C LYS A 311 -9.66 -2.82 6.19
N LEU A 312 -10.93 -2.99 6.58
CA LEU A 312 -11.29 -3.22 7.98
C LEU A 312 -10.65 -4.52 8.48
N LYS A 313 -10.22 -4.55 9.75
CA LYS A 313 -9.59 -5.73 10.36
C LYS A 313 -10.47 -6.97 10.22
N ILE A 314 -11.75 -6.87 10.60
CA ILE A 314 -12.74 -7.95 10.53
C ILE A 314 -12.84 -8.54 9.11
N THR A 315 -12.88 -7.69 8.07
CA THR A 315 -12.93 -8.13 6.68
C THR A 315 -11.63 -8.84 6.26
N ASN A 316 -10.48 -8.30 6.64
CA ASN A 316 -9.20 -8.90 6.29
C ASN A 316 -9.00 -10.26 6.98
N GLU A 317 -9.35 -10.36 8.27
CA GLU A 317 -9.30 -11.59 9.04
C GLU A 317 -10.27 -12.64 8.48
N PHE A 318 -11.51 -12.24 8.16
CA PHE A 318 -12.48 -13.12 7.52
C PHE A 318 -11.98 -13.68 6.19
N LEU A 319 -11.43 -12.84 5.29
CA LEU A 319 -10.87 -13.32 4.02
C LEU A 319 -9.71 -14.29 4.23
N GLN A 320 -8.86 -14.07 5.23
CA GLN A 320 -7.74 -14.98 5.54
C GLN A 320 -8.23 -16.32 6.11
N ARG A 321 -9.12 -16.30 7.11
CA ARG A 321 -9.66 -17.49 7.79
C ARG A 321 -10.54 -18.33 6.86
N THR A 322 -11.28 -17.71 5.95
CA THR A 322 -12.20 -18.38 5.00
C THR A 322 -11.57 -18.67 3.63
N LYS A 323 -10.26 -18.42 3.47
CA LYS A 323 -9.52 -18.62 2.21
C LYS A 323 -10.20 -17.91 1.03
N ASN A 324 -10.52 -16.63 1.21
CA ASN A 324 -11.26 -15.77 0.28
C ASN A 324 -12.67 -16.30 -0.01
N ILE A 325 -13.46 -16.62 1.03
CA ILE A 325 -14.87 -17.02 0.87
C ILE A 325 -14.98 -18.27 -0.01
N SER A 326 -14.20 -19.31 0.27
CA SER A 326 -14.08 -20.46 -0.63
C SER A 326 -15.26 -21.44 -0.62
N SER A 327 -16.28 -21.23 0.21
CA SER A 327 -17.45 -22.13 0.34
C SER A 327 -18.76 -21.45 -0.09
N PHE A 328 -19.69 -22.24 -0.64
CA PHE A 328 -20.99 -21.73 -1.07
C PHE A 328 -21.83 -21.12 0.06
N PRO A 329 -21.92 -21.69 1.28
CA PRO A 329 -22.62 -21.04 2.39
C PRO A 329 -22.16 -19.60 2.64
N LEU A 330 -20.86 -19.35 2.64
CA LEU A 330 -20.32 -18.00 2.83
C LEU A 330 -20.69 -17.06 1.67
N MET A 331 -20.67 -17.56 0.43
CA MET A 331 -21.12 -16.79 -0.74
C MET A 331 -22.61 -16.42 -0.63
N LYS A 332 -23.47 -17.37 -0.25
CA LYS A 332 -24.91 -17.15 -0.04
C LYS A 332 -25.15 -16.03 0.97
N MET A 333 -24.54 -16.15 2.15
CA MET A 333 -24.63 -15.17 3.24
C MET A 333 -24.18 -13.77 2.80
N LEU A 334 -23.23 -13.68 1.88
CA LEU A 334 -22.71 -12.42 1.34
C LEU A 334 -23.53 -11.86 0.16
N ASN A 335 -24.74 -12.40 -0.06
CA ASN A 335 -25.65 -12.01 -1.14
C ASN A 335 -24.98 -12.13 -2.52
N VAL A 336 -24.14 -13.16 -2.70
CA VAL A 336 -23.56 -13.49 -4.00
C VAL A 336 -24.60 -14.21 -4.83
N HIS A 337 -24.93 -13.65 -6.00
CA HIS A 337 -25.83 -14.31 -6.97
C HIS A 337 -25.06 -14.87 -8.16
N TYR A 338 -23.95 -14.24 -8.53
CA TYR A 338 -23.16 -14.66 -9.69
C TYR A 338 -21.69 -14.92 -9.35
N LEU A 339 -21.14 -15.99 -9.90
CA LEU A 339 -19.71 -16.30 -9.85
C LEU A 339 -19.10 -16.05 -11.22
N ILE A 340 -17.89 -15.51 -11.26
CA ILE A 340 -17.17 -15.25 -12.52
C ILE A 340 -15.87 -16.04 -12.53
N SER A 341 -15.73 -16.98 -13.45
CA SER A 341 -14.54 -17.84 -13.54
C SER A 341 -13.88 -17.75 -14.92
N ALA A 342 -12.55 -17.76 -14.93
CA ALA A 342 -11.76 -17.87 -16.16
C ALA A 342 -11.66 -19.32 -16.67
N GLN A 343 -12.07 -20.30 -15.86
CA GLN A 343 -12.02 -21.73 -16.18
C GLN A 343 -13.39 -22.37 -15.90
N PRO A 344 -13.79 -23.41 -16.67
CA PRO A 344 -15.01 -24.16 -16.39
C PRO A 344 -14.99 -24.73 -14.96
N ILE A 345 -16.11 -24.57 -14.26
CA ILE A 345 -16.35 -25.17 -12.94
C ILE A 345 -17.70 -25.89 -12.98
N SER A 346 -17.79 -27.05 -12.36
CA SER A 346 -19.00 -27.86 -12.33
C SER A 346 -19.33 -28.25 -10.90
N PHE A 347 -20.42 -27.69 -10.39
CA PHE A 347 -21.00 -28.05 -9.10
C PHE A 347 -22.53 -28.03 -9.22
N PRO A 348 -23.26 -28.91 -8.51
CA PRO A 348 -24.72 -28.95 -8.58
C PRO A 348 -25.42 -27.64 -8.15
N THR A 349 -24.75 -26.85 -7.30
CA THR A 349 -25.24 -25.60 -6.70
C THR A 349 -25.17 -24.38 -7.61
N ILE A 350 -24.47 -24.49 -8.75
CA ILE A 350 -24.29 -23.39 -9.71
C ILE A 350 -24.75 -23.81 -11.10
N GLU A 351 -25.13 -22.83 -11.91
CA GLU A 351 -25.54 -23.04 -13.30
C GLU A 351 -24.85 -22.05 -14.21
N GLU A 352 -24.29 -22.51 -15.33
CA GLU A 352 -23.71 -21.61 -16.33
C GLU A 352 -24.82 -20.82 -17.02
N VAL A 353 -24.81 -19.49 -16.86
CA VAL A 353 -25.83 -18.59 -17.41
C VAL A 353 -25.29 -17.71 -18.54
N PHE A 354 -23.97 -17.49 -18.59
CA PHE A 354 -23.36 -16.69 -19.64
C PHE A 354 -21.88 -17.03 -19.85
N LYS A 355 -21.42 -16.90 -21.10
CA LYS A 355 -20.00 -17.04 -21.46
C LYS A 355 -19.60 -15.97 -22.44
N GLY A 356 -18.52 -15.26 -22.16
CA GLY A 356 -18.09 -14.14 -22.99
C GLY A 356 -16.64 -13.74 -22.77
N LYS A 357 -16.17 -12.81 -23.59
CA LYS A 357 -14.88 -12.16 -23.36
C LYS A 357 -15.03 -11.12 -22.26
N MET A 358 -14.08 -11.10 -21.33
CA MET A 358 -14.00 -10.11 -20.26
C MET A 358 -12.63 -9.43 -20.32
N ARG A 359 -12.59 -8.13 -20.06
CA ARG A 359 -11.32 -7.42 -19.87
C ARG A 359 -10.88 -7.49 -18.40
N SER A 360 -9.58 -7.66 -18.18
CA SER A 360 -8.97 -7.73 -16.85
C SER A 360 -7.64 -6.97 -16.88
N GLY A 361 -7.06 -6.69 -15.70
CA GLY A 361 -5.73 -6.09 -15.60
C GLY A 361 -4.64 -6.93 -16.28
N ARG A 362 -4.92 -8.20 -16.56
CA ARG A 362 -4.05 -9.14 -17.28
C ARG A 362 -4.33 -9.24 -18.79
N GLY A 363 -5.23 -8.42 -19.31
CA GLY A 363 -5.65 -8.45 -20.72
C GLY A 363 -7.07 -8.99 -20.91
N VAL A 364 -7.39 -9.39 -22.14
CA VAL A 364 -8.71 -9.95 -22.48
C VAL A 364 -8.71 -11.45 -22.24
N ILE A 365 -9.64 -11.93 -21.45
CA ILE A 365 -9.78 -13.34 -21.10
C ILE A 365 -11.17 -13.85 -21.47
N SER A 366 -11.31 -15.16 -21.62
CA SER A 366 -12.62 -15.81 -21.65
C SER A 366 -13.10 -15.98 -20.23
N ALA A 367 -14.34 -15.58 -19.95
CA ALA A 367 -14.96 -15.68 -18.63
C ALA A 367 -16.35 -16.32 -18.75
N ILE A 368 -16.68 -17.12 -17.75
CA ILE A 368 -17.95 -17.82 -17.61
C ILE A 368 -18.62 -17.28 -16.35
N VAL A 369 -19.87 -16.89 -16.48
CA VAL A 369 -20.72 -16.43 -15.38
C VAL A 369 -21.64 -17.57 -14.99
N TYR A 370 -21.63 -17.89 -13.70
CA TYR A 370 -22.52 -18.88 -13.12
C TYR A 370 -23.49 -18.22 -12.17
N GLU A 371 -24.75 -18.63 -12.19
CA GLU A 371 -25.73 -18.24 -11.18
C GLU A 371 -25.72 -19.24 -10.02
N LEU A 372 -25.78 -18.74 -8.80
CA LEU A 372 -25.94 -19.53 -7.58
C LEU A 372 -27.43 -19.83 -7.37
N LYS A 373 -27.81 -21.11 -7.40
CA LYS A 373 -29.24 -21.52 -7.36
C LYS A 373 -29.93 -21.16 -6.05
N ASP A 374 -29.26 -21.41 -4.93
CA ASP A 374 -29.81 -21.20 -3.59
C ASP A 374 -29.25 -19.92 -2.98
N LYS A 375 -29.60 -18.78 -3.59
CA LYS A 375 -29.09 -17.44 -3.26
C LYS A 375 -29.93 -16.79 -2.15
N LEU A 376 -29.26 -16.07 -1.24
CA LEU A 376 -29.94 -15.28 -0.21
C LEU A 376 -30.08 -13.80 -0.62
N PRO A 377 -31.16 -13.14 -0.18
CA PRO A 377 -31.31 -11.68 -0.32
C PRO A 377 -30.28 -10.94 0.56
N ARG A 378 -30.20 -9.62 0.39
CA ARG A 378 -29.31 -8.75 1.19
C ARG A 378 -29.61 -8.84 2.70
N THR A 379 -30.88 -9.06 3.04
CA THR A 379 -31.42 -9.06 4.39
C THR A 379 -32.39 -10.23 4.53
N TRP A 380 -32.24 -11.04 5.58
CA TRP A 380 -33.11 -12.19 5.82
C TRP A 380 -33.25 -12.45 7.32
N PHE A 381 -34.30 -13.18 7.69
CA PHE A 381 -34.51 -13.65 9.05
C PHE A 381 -34.01 -15.09 9.22
N VAL A 382 -33.48 -15.38 10.40
CA VAL A 382 -33.01 -16.71 10.80
C VAL A 382 -33.91 -17.29 11.89
N GLU A 383 -33.93 -18.62 12.02
CA GLU A 383 -34.71 -19.35 13.04
C GLU A 383 -33.90 -19.57 14.31
N THR A 384 -32.59 -19.71 14.19
CA THR A 384 -31.73 -20.03 15.34
C THR A 384 -30.55 -19.09 15.40
N VAL A 385 -30.32 -18.51 16.58
CA VAL A 385 -29.08 -17.81 16.89
C VAL A 385 -28.32 -18.60 17.94
N GLU A 386 -27.10 -19.00 17.62
CA GLU A 386 -26.25 -19.74 18.55
C GLU A 386 -25.02 -18.92 18.94
N ALA A 387 -24.80 -18.77 20.25
CA ALA A 387 -23.58 -18.18 20.77
C ALA A 387 -22.46 -19.23 20.83
N LYS A 388 -21.30 -18.91 20.25
CA LYS A 388 -20.13 -19.82 20.20
C LYS A 388 -18.85 -19.09 20.59
N GLN A 389 -17.88 -19.87 21.10
CA GLN A 389 -16.50 -19.38 21.23
C GLN A 389 -15.95 -19.05 19.85
N ASP A 390 -15.10 -18.03 19.75
CA ASP A 390 -14.62 -17.52 18.45
C ASP A 390 -14.01 -18.61 17.54
N ASP A 391 -13.13 -19.46 18.08
CA ASP A 391 -12.52 -20.55 17.31
C ASP A 391 -13.55 -21.58 16.81
N GLN A 392 -14.59 -21.86 17.61
CA GLN A 392 -15.68 -22.75 17.19
C GLN A 392 -16.55 -22.09 16.12
N LEU A 393 -16.84 -20.79 16.26
CA LEU A 393 -17.60 -20.01 15.29
C LEU A 393 -16.92 -20.04 13.92
N TRP A 394 -15.60 -19.78 13.87
CA TRP A 394 -14.82 -19.88 12.64
C TRP A 394 -14.86 -21.26 12.01
N ARG A 395 -14.83 -22.33 12.82
CA ARG A 395 -14.95 -23.70 12.32
C ARG A 395 -16.32 -23.91 11.69
N MET A 396 -17.40 -23.58 12.41
CA MET A 396 -18.78 -23.83 12.00
C MET A 396 -19.16 -23.08 10.71
N ILE A 397 -18.80 -21.80 10.58
CA ILE A 397 -19.15 -21.04 9.35
C ILE A 397 -18.40 -21.53 8.10
N ASN A 398 -17.28 -22.24 8.28
CA ASN A 398 -16.50 -22.81 7.18
C ASN A 398 -16.96 -24.23 6.79
N GLU A 399 -17.81 -24.87 7.58
CA GLU A 399 -18.35 -26.19 7.28
C GLU A 399 -19.31 -26.13 6.08
N ALA A 400 -19.29 -27.16 5.23
CA ALA A 400 -20.20 -27.24 4.08
C ALA A 400 -21.67 -27.40 4.48
N THR A 401 -21.92 -27.86 5.70
CA THR A 401 -23.24 -28.04 6.32
C THR A 401 -23.80 -26.76 6.92
N PHE A 402 -23.02 -25.67 6.98
CA PHE A 402 -23.52 -24.40 7.47
C PHE A 402 -24.65 -23.87 6.58
N ASP A 403 -25.81 -23.61 7.20
CA ASP A 403 -26.95 -23.01 6.54
C ASP A 403 -27.18 -21.58 7.06
N PRO A 404 -26.65 -20.56 6.36
CA PRO A 404 -26.83 -19.17 6.77
C PRO A 404 -28.27 -18.69 6.66
N ALA A 405 -29.16 -19.40 5.94
CA ALA A 405 -30.56 -19.01 5.81
C ALA A 405 -31.34 -19.21 7.12
N ASN A 406 -30.94 -20.20 7.90
CA ASN A 406 -31.67 -20.64 9.09
C ASN A 406 -30.89 -20.41 10.39
N THR A 407 -29.56 -20.39 10.34
CA THR A 407 -28.72 -20.27 11.54
C THR A 407 -27.76 -19.08 11.45
N ALA A 408 -27.71 -18.29 12.52
CA ALA A 408 -26.72 -17.25 12.73
C ALA A 408 -25.85 -17.57 13.95
N TYR A 409 -24.54 -17.40 13.83
CA TYR A 409 -23.63 -17.52 14.96
C TYR A 409 -23.21 -16.14 15.46
N VAL A 410 -23.19 -15.99 16.79
CA VAL A 410 -22.71 -14.80 17.49
C VAL A 410 -21.62 -15.19 18.48
N ASN A 411 -20.81 -14.21 18.89
CA ASN A 411 -19.81 -14.44 19.94
C ASN A 411 -20.50 -14.71 21.29
N LEU A 412 -19.90 -15.54 22.15
CA LEU A 412 -20.35 -15.77 23.54
C LEU A 412 -20.61 -14.50 24.34
N ASP A 413 -19.92 -13.40 24.04
CA ASP A 413 -20.19 -12.11 24.69
C ASP A 413 -21.62 -11.59 24.44
N ASN A 414 -22.36 -12.19 23.49
CA ASN A 414 -23.76 -11.91 23.16
C ASN A 414 -24.65 -13.16 23.37
N GLU A 415 -24.36 -13.97 24.40
CA GLU A 415 -25.13 -15.18 24.75
C GLU A 415 -26.61 -14.87 25.04
N ASP A 416 -26.92 -13.67 25.51
CA ASP A 416 -28.28 -13.16 25.75
C ASP A 416 -29.14 -13.07 24.48
N ILE A 417 -28.51 -13.05 23.30
CA ILE A 417 -29.17 -13.05 22.00
C ILE A 417 -29.37 -14.48 21.46
N SER A 418 -28.79 -15.50 22.08
CA SER A 418 -28.96 -16.89 21.63
C SER A 418 -30.37 -17.40 21.91
N GLY A 419 -30.92 -18.20 20.99
CA GLY A 419 -32.27 -18.74 21.09
C GLY A 419 -32.92 -19.03 19.76
N GLU A 420 -34.18 -19.45 19.83
CA GLU A 420 -35.06 -19.63 18.68
C GLU A 420 -35.83 -18.33 18.41
N TYR A 421 -35.98 -18.01 17.13
CA TYR A 421 -36.62 -16.79 16.63
C TYR A 421 -37.63 -17.13 15.55
N SER A 422 -38.68 -16.31 15.45
CA SER A 422 -39.63 -16.40 14.34
C SER A 422 -39.04 -15.73 13.09
N LYS A 423 -39.39 -16.26 11.92
CA LYS A 423 -39.06 -15.61 10.64
C LYS A 423 -40.07 -14.50 10.34
N GLY A 424 -39.62 -13.26 10.42
CA GLY A 424 -40.36 -12.12 9.91
C GLY A 424 -40.35 -12.05 8.37
N VAL A 425 -41.00 -11.02 7.84
CA VAL A 425 -41.08 -10.71 6.41
C VAL A 425 -40.45 -9.35 6.16
N VAL A 426 -39.45 -9.30 5.27
CA VAL A 426 -38.92 -8.05 4.73
C VAL A 426 -39.84 -7.56 3.62
N LYS A 427 -40.43 -6.36 3.79
CA LYS A 427 -41.36 -5.75 2.82
C LYS A 427 -40.64 -4.91 1.79
N ASN A 428 -39.70 -4.10 2.24
CA ASN A 428 -38.97 -3.17 1.39
C ASN A 428 -37.56 -2.95 1.92
N ILE A 429 -36.65 -2.62 1.02
CA ILE A 429 -35.28 -2.23 1.35
C ILE A 429 -34.88 -1.04 0.47
N GLU A 430 -34.57 0.07 1.12
CA GLU A 430 -34.02 1.25 0.47
C GLU A 430 -32.58 1.43 0.92
N ARG A 431 -31.65 1.52 -0.04
CA ARG A 431 -30.22 1.64 0.25
C ARG A 431 -29.58 2.81 -0.48
N SER A 432 -28.75 3.52 0.26
CA SER A 432 -27.75 4.45 -0.24
C SER A 432 -26.39 4.15 0.39
N ILE A 433 -25.38 4.89 -0.02
CA ILE A 433 -24.02 4.79 0.54
C ILE A 433 -23.93 5.12 2.04
N HIS A 434 -24.92 5.80 2.62
CA HIS A 434 -24.89 6.27 4.02
C HIS A 434 -26.14 5.94 4.84
N ASN A 435 -27.17 5.37 4.21
CA ASN A 435 -28.41 4.98 4.86
C ASN A 435 -28.92 3.66 4.28
N ILE A 436 -29.41 2.77 5.14
CA ILE A 436 -30.16 1.56 4.77
C ILE A 436 -31.44 1.58 5.59
N SER A 437 -32.60 1.64 4.94
CA SER A 437 -33.92 1.52 5.58
C SER A 437 -34.55 0.19 5.17
N ILE A 438 -35.09 -0.55 6.13
CA ILE A 438 -35.67 -1.87 5.94
C ILE A 438 -37.02 -1.91 6.65
N ASP A 439 -38.09 -2.08 5.88
CA ASP A 439 -39.43 -2.26 6.44
C ASP A 439 -39.69 -3.75 6.66
N VAL A 440 -40.08 -4.11 7.89
CA VAL A 440 -40.28 -5.49 8.29
C VAL A 440 -41.61 -5.71 9.00
N ILE A 441 -42.12 -6.93 8.92
CA ILE A 441 -43.28 -7.42 9.67
C ILE A 441 -42.85 -8.67 10.44
N CYS A 442 -42.99 -8.64 11.76
CA CYS A 442 -42.62 -9.71 12.67
C CYS A 442 -43.85 -10.11 13.50
N GLU A 443 -44.28 -11.38 13.43
CA GLU A 443 -45.41 -11.87 14.25
C GLU A 443 -44.98 -12.07 15.71
N GLU A 444 -43.77 -12.56 15.90
CA GLU A 444 -43.11 -12.70 17.20
C GLU A 444 -41.74 -12.02 17.15
N GLU A 445 -40.95 -12.21 18.20
CA GLU A 445 -39.56 -11.76 18.19
C GLU A 445 -38.77 -12.44 17.06
N SER A 446 -38.01 -11.66 16.30
CA SER A 446 -37.27 -12.14 15.13
C SER A 446 -35.83 -11.62 15.15
N PHE A 447 -34.91 -12.37 14.52
CA PHE A 447 -33.53 -11.92 14.33
C PHE A 447 -33.23 -11.65 12.86
N LEU A 448 -33.05 -10.37 12.51
CA LEU A 448 -32.74 -9.93 11.16
C LEU A 448 -31.23 -9.93 10.95
N VAL A 449 -30.76 -10.66 9.94
CA VAL A 449 -29.38 -10.65 9.47
C VAL A 449 -29.27 -9.76 8.23
N ILE A 450 -28.25 -8.92 8.20
CA ILE A 450 -27.97 -7.99 7.10
C ILE A 450 -26.58 -8.32 6.56
N SER A 451 -26.49 -8.57 5.26
CA SER A 451 -25.25 -8.87 4.53
C SER A 451 -24.33 -7.64 4.39
N GLU A 452 -24.10 -6.90 5.46
CA GLU A 452 -23.28 -5.69 5.51
C GLU A 452 -22.27 -5.78 6.65
N ILE A 453 -21.02 -5.41 6.38
CA ILE A 453 -19.89 -5.60 7.31
C ILE A 453 -20.19 -4.94 8.66
N TYR A 454 -20.04 -5.67 9.76
CA TYR A 454 -20.22 -5.14 11.11
C TYR A 454 -19.22 -4.03 11.42
N TYR A 455 -19.72 -2.82 11.68
CA TYR A 455 -18.90 -1.66 12.02
C TYR A 455 -19.68 -0.67 12.93
N PRO A 456 -19.92 -1.05 14.20
CA PRO A 456 -20.83 -0.37 15.13
C PRO A 456 -20.34 1.02 15.57
N LEU A 457 -19.05 1.32 15.33
CA LEU A 457 -18.45 2.61 15.67
C LEU A 457 -19.13 3.76 14.91
N ARG A 458 -19.51 3.55 13.64
CA ARG A 458 -20.09 4.59 12.78
C ARG A 458 -21.45 4.24 12.24
N TRP A 459 -21.72 2.98 11.93
CA TRP A 459 -23.06 2.57 11.57
C TRP A 459 -23.89 2.45 12.83
N LYS A 460 -24.91 3.29 12.95
CA LYS A 460 -25.89 3.29 14.04
C LYS A 460 -27.20 2.71 13.54
N CYS A 461 -27.87 1.95 14.37
CA CYS A 461 -29.14 1.32 14.06
C CYS A 461 -30.25 1.90 14.94
N THR A 462 -31.42 2.11 14.36
CA THR A 462 -32.64 2.46 15.06
C THR A 462 -33.80 1.58 14.60
N ILE A 463 -34.69 1.24 15.52
CA ILE A 463 -35.99 0.65 15.21
C ILE A 463 -37.04 1.70 15.56
N ASP A 464 -37.81 2.17 14.58
CA ASP A 464 -38.80 3.23 14.73
C ASP A 464 -38.25 4.49 15.44
N GLY A 465 -37.03 4.89 15.05
CA GLY A 465 -36.31 6.03 15.62
C GLY A 465 -35.69 5.78 17.00
N ARG A 466 -35.89 4.62 17.62
CA ARG A 466 -35.28 4.26 18.92
C ARG A 466 -33.94 3.55 18.68
N PRO A 467 -32.82 4.02 19.28
CA PRO A 467 -31.52 3.37 19.10
C PRO A 467 -31.51 1.92 19.57
N VAL A 468 -30.95 1.04 18.74
CA VAL A 468 -30.72 -0.36 19.08
C VAL A 468 -29.28 -0.76 18.78
N GLN A 469 -28.79 -1.74 19.53
CA GLN A 469 -27.45 -2.29 19.31
C GLN A 469 -27.46 -3.27 18.14
N THR A 470 -26.49 -3.13 17.24
CA THR A 470 -26.19 -4.14 16.22
C THR A 470 -25.28 -5.20 16.81
N ILE A 471 -25.51 -6.46 16.45
CA ILE A 471 -24.73 -7.61 16.90
C ILE A 471 -23.78 -8.05 15.78
N GLU A 472 -22.56 -8.44 16.14
CA GLU A 472 -21.65 -9.09 15.20
C GLU A 472 -22.13 -10.51 14.90
N THR A 473 -22.36 -10.81 13.63
CA THR A 473 -22.95 -12.08 13.19
C THR A 473 -22.04 -12.75 12.16
N ASN A 474 -21.82 -14.06 12.35
CA ASN A 474 -21.00 -14.90 11.49
C ASN A 474 -19.58 -14.32 11.24
N ASN A 475 -19.00 -13.66 12.27
CA ASN A 475 -17.67 -13.04 12.28
C ASN A 475 -17.39 -12.03 11.14
N LEU A 476 -18.43 -11.44 10.55
CA LEU A 476 -18.25 -10.43 9.51
C LEU A 476 -19.40 -9.44 9.38
N ILE A 477 -20.62 -9.96 9.34
CA ILE A 477 -21.82 -9.18 9.01
C ILE A 477 -22.57 -8.80 10.28
N ARG A 478 -23.67 -8.07 10.15
CA ARG A 478 -24.41 -7.54 11.31
C ARG A 478 -25.80 -8.16 11.43
N GLY A 479 -26.24 -8.38 12.65
CA GLY A 479 -27.60 -8.79 12.99
C GLY A 479 -28.27 -7.80 13.93
N VAL A 480 -29.60 -7.81 13.95
CA VAL A 480 -30.43 -6.98 14.84
C VAL A 480 -31.63 -7.80 15.32
N LYS A 481 -31.86 -7.76 16.62
CA LYS A 481 -33.05 -8.32 17.26
C LYS A 481 -34.23 -7.38 17.08
N ILE A 482 -35.35 -7.88 16.58
CA ILE A 482 -36.54 -7.11 16.23
C ILE A 482 -37.73 -7.63 17.05
N PRO A 483 -38.45 -6.75 17.78
CA PRO A 483 -39.64 -7.15 18.52
C PRO A 483 -40.81 -7.49 17.57
N ALA A 484 -41.84 -8.12 18.11
CA ALA A 484 -43.08 -8.36 17.37
C ALA A 484 -43.76 -7.04 16.97
N GLY A 485 -44.19 -6.94 15.71
CA GLY A 485 -44.85 -5.78 15.15
C GLY A 485 -44.39 -5.43 13.73
N ASN A 486 -44.90 -4.30 13.24
CA ASN A 486 -44.43 -3.67 12.01
C ASN A 486 -43.40 -2.61 12.38
N HIS A 487 -42.21 -2.71 11.80
CA HIS A 487 -41.08 -1.88 12.19
C HIS A 487 -40.33 -1.37 10.96
N THR A 488 -39.76 -0.18 11.08
CA THR A 488 -38.74 0.32 10.15
C THR A 488 -37.39 0.29 10.85
N VAL A 489 -36.47 -0.52 10.32
CA VAL A 489 -35.10 -0.64 10.80
C VAL A 489 -34.20 0.24 9.94
N GLU A 490 -33.59 1.26 10.55
CA GLU A 490 -32.73 2.21 9.84
C GLU A 490 -31.28 2.09 10.31
N PHE A 491 -30.36 1.99 9.36
CA PHE A 491 -28.93 2.08 9.58
C PHE A 491 -28.37 3.36 8.99
N VAL A 492 -27.83 4.23 9.83
CA VAL A 492 -27.26 5.51 9.40
C VAL A 492 -25.77 5.57 9.71
N TYR A 493 -24.97 6.00 8.72
CA TYR A 493 -23.54 6.22 8.91
C TYR A 493 -23.25 7.58 9.56
N ASP A 494 -22.70 7.57 10.77
CA ASP A 494 -22.25 8.75 11.50
C ASP A 494 -21.00 9.38 10.87
N ARG A 495 -21.16 10.57 10.29
CA ARG A 495 -20.06 11.36 9.69
C ARG A 495 -19.42 12.38 10.63
N SER A 496 -19.80 12.41 11.91
CA SER A 496 -19.38 13.45 12.86
C SER A 496 -17.86 13.67 12.90
N SER A 497 -17.05 12.60 12.89
CA SER A 497 -15.58 12.76 12.93
C SER A 497 -14.97 13.14 11.59
N PHE A 498 -15.58 12.76 10.48
CA PHE A 498 -15.16 13.25 9.17
C PHE A 498 -15.35 14.76 9.07
N ASN A 499 -16.51 15.25 9.52
CA ASN A 499 -16.81 16.68 9.57
C ASN A 499 -15.85 17.45 10.50
N LYS A 500 -15.55 16.90 11.69
CA LYS A 500 -14.53 17.47 12.59
C LYS A 500 -13.15 17.51 11.93
N GLY A 501 -12.78 16.44 11.21
CA GLY A 501 -11.51 16.38 10.47
C GLY A 501 -11.40 17.48 9.41
N ILE A 502 -12.44 17.70 8.62
CA ILE A 502 -12.49 18.81 7.63
C ILE A 502 -12.26 20.15 8.32
N MET A 503 -12.97 20.42 9.41
CA MET A 503 -12.86 21.68 10.14
C MET A 503 -11.45 21.91 10.68
N ILE A 504 -10.83 20.88 11.27
CA ILE A 504 -9.45 20.94 11.78
C ILE A 504 -8.48 21.18 10.64
N SER A 505 -8.55 20.40 9.55
CA SER A 505 -7.66 20.54 8.40
C SER A 505 -7.76 21.93 7.77
N PHE A 506 -8.97 22.45 7.59
CA PHE A 506 -9.18 23.79 7.05
C PHE A 506 -8.62 24.89 7.96
N THR A 507 -8.86 24.77 9.27
CA THR A 507 -8.34 25.73 10.26
C THR A 507 -6.81 25.71 10.30
N SER A 508 -6.20 24.53 10.36
CA SER A 508 -4.74 24.35 10.33
C SER A 508 -4.13 24.90 9.04
N PHE A 509 -4.80 24.72 7.90
CA PHE A 509 -4.35 25.29 6.63
C PHE A 509 -4.36 26.82 6.65
N LEU A 510 -5.43 27.45 7.15
CA LEU A 510 -5.49 28.91 7.31
C LEU A 510 -4.42 29.44 8.26
N VAL A 511 -4.17 28.74 9.38
CA VAL A 511 -3.10 29.10 10.32
C VAL A 511 -1.73 29.00 9.66
N ALA A 512 -1.47 27.95 8.89
CA ALA A 512 -0.21 27.79 8.15
C ALA A 512 0.00 28.91 7.12
N LEU A 513 -1.06 29.30 6.38
CA LEU A 513 -1.01 30.46 5.49
C LEU A 513 -0.78 31.76 6.26
N GLY A 514 -1.37 31.90 7.45
CA GLY A 514 -1.11 33.00 8.37
C GLY A 514 0.37 33.12 8.71
N PHE A 515 1.01 32.03 9.13
CA PHE A 515 2.46 32.05 9.42
C PHE A 515 3.30 32.44 8.20
N ILE A 516 2.98 31.94 7.01
CA ILE A 516 3.68 32.33 5.77
C ILE A 516 3.49 33.82 5.47
N GLY A 517 2.28 34.35 5.66
CA GLY A 517 1.96 35.75 5.38
C GLY A 517 2.57 36.73 6.38
N PHE A 518 2.74 36.33 7.64
CA PHE A 518 3.31 37.17 8.69
C PHE A 518 4.83 37.03 8.85
N GLY A 519 5.46 36.02 8.23
CA GLY A 519 6.91 35.80 8.22
C GLY A 519 7.36 34.79 9.25
#